data_AF-A0A0Q7RIE8-F1
#
_entry.id   AF-A0A0Q7RIE8-F1
#
_cell.length_a   1.000
_cell.length_b   1.000
_cell.length_c   1.000
_cell.angle_alpha   90.00
_cell.angle_beta   90.00
_cell.angle_gamma   90.00
#
_symmetry.space_group_name_H-M   'P 1'
#
loop_
_entity.id
_entity.type
_entity.pdbx_description
1 polymer ?
#
loop_
_entity_poly.entity_id
_entity_poly.type
_entity_poly.pdbx_seq_one_letter_code
_entity_poly.pdbx_strand_id
1 'polypeptide(L)'
;MEMLCSEALVSAGVARMEPAPAGPGAGWPVWKMPGHILLNEGRMRAHKAFGDILVPCAPTNVVISVKSEKARERLLYSSNAIEGVGYGFFDEPEEFWSPSRMALYKRMGFSAIYMPATTLHAVMTEVTGKGHDHHAVNINGTDLYRDLADFGPDMARIAGRSALDL
;
A
#
# COMPACT_ATOMS: atom_id res chain seq x y z
N MET A 1 9.36 -1.48 22.72
CA MET A 1 8.84 -0.21 22.15
C MET A 1 7.35 -0.33 21.80
N GLU A 2 6.96 -1.28 20.96
CA GLU A 2 5.55 -1.52 20.60
C GLU A 2 4.65 -1.89 21.79
N MET A 3 5.11 -2.78 22.69
CA MET A 3 4.36 -3.13 23.91
C MET A 3 4.18 -1.93 24.85
N LEU A 4 5.18 -1.07 24.99
CA LEU A 4 5.09 0.15 25.81
C LEU A 4 4.07 1.15 25.23
N CYS A 5 4.01 1.28 23.90
CA CYS A 5 3.00 2.10 23.24
C CYS A 5 1.58 1.52 23.45
N SER A 6 1.45 0.19 23.36
CA SER A 6 0.18 -0.48 23.65
C SER A 6 -0.26 -0.28 25.10
N GLU A 7 0.64 -0.35 26.07
CA GLU A 7 0.35 -0.09 27.49
C GLU A 7 -0.06 1.36 27.74
N ALA A 8 0.57 2.32 27.06
CA ALA A 8 0.20 3.74 27.13
C ALA A 8 -1.20 3.99 26.56
N LEU A 9 -1.54 3.37 25.43
CA LEU A 9 -2.86 3.48 24.80
C LEU A 9 -3.97 2.85 25.67
N VAL A 10 -3.69 1.69 26.27
CA VAL A 10 -4.61 1.05 27.22
C VAL A 10 -4.84 1.94 28.45
N SER A 11 -3.78 2.56 28.96
CA SER A 11 -3.90 3.52 30.07
C SER A 11 -4.72 4.76 29.70
N ALA A 12 -4.80 5.10 28.41
CA ALA A 12 -5.65 6.16 27.87
C ALA A 12 -7.08 5.70 27.50
N GLY A 13 -7.46 4.46 27.82
CA GLY A 13 -8.80 3.92 27.56
C GLY A 13 -9.01 3.38 26.14
N VAL A 14 -7.95 3.29 25.33
CA VAL A 14 -8.01 2.61 24.03
C VAL A 14 -7.89 1.11 24.27
N ALA A 15 -8.94 0.36 23.91
CA ALA A 15 -8.97 -1.08 24.13
C ALA A 15 -7.79 -1.78 23.42
N ARG A 16 -7.12 -2.66 24.16
CA ARG A 16 -6.08 -3.53 23.61
C ARG A 16 -6.69 -4.39 22.50
N MET A 17 -5.99 -4.49 21.37
CA MET A 17 -6.36 -5.47 20.35
C MET A 17 -5.91 -6.85 20.82
N GLU A 18 -6.87 -7.69 21.20
CA GLU A 18 -6.59 -9.05 21.65
C GLU A 18 -6.14 -9.93 20.48
N PRO A 19 -5.08 -10.74 20.64
CA PRO A 19 -4.70 -11.71 19.63
C PRO A 19 -5.80 -12.75 19.42
N ALA A 20 -5.94 -13.24 18.19
CA ALA A 20 -6.95 -14.19 17.83
C ALA A 20 -6.62 -15.54 18.48
N PRO A 21 -7.66 -16.26 18.93
CA PRO A 21 -7.48 -17.59 19.50
C PRO A 21 -6.96 -18.59 18.46
N ALA A 22 -6.62 -19.80 18.91
CA ALA A 22 -6.09 -20.86 18.06
C ALA A 22 -6.94 -21.11 16.79
N GLY A 23 -6.28 -21.24 15.63
CA GLY A 23 -6.91 -21.36 14.31
C GLY A 23 -6.23 -20.48 13.25
N PRO A 24 -6.83 -20.33 12.05
CA PRO A 24 -6.35 -19.38 11.05
C PRO A 24 -6.33 -17.96 11.63
N GLY A 25 -5.15 -17.34 11.67
CA GLY A 25 -4.94 -16.04 12.31
C GLY A 25 -4.58 -16.11 13.80
N ALA A 26 -4.30 -17.27 14.39
CA ALA A 26 -3.83 -17.36 15.78
C ALA A 26 -2.61 -16.45 16.03
N GLY A 27 -2.65 -15.65 17.09
CA GLY A 27 -1.63 -14.64 17.39
C GLY A 27 -1.81 -13.27 16.69
N TRP A 28 -2.78 -13.15 15.79
CA TRP A 28 -3.11 -11.87 15.14
C TRP A 28 -4.02 -10.99 15.99
N PRO A 29 -3.81 -9.67 16.05
CA PRO A 29 -4.80 -8.77 16.64
C PRO A 29 -6.18 -8.94 15.97
N VAL A 30 -7.22 -9.21 16.75
CA VAL A 30 -8.61 -9.24 16.29
C VAL A 30 -9.07 -7.80 16.10
N TRP A 31 -9.06 -7.36 14.84
CA TRP A 31 -9.54 -6.05 14.46
C TRP A 31 -11.05 -5.97 14.62
N LYS A 32 -11.52 -5.34 15.70
CA LYS A 32 -12.91 -4.91 15.86
C LYS A 32 -13.00 -3.42 15.53
N MET A 33 -13.21 -3.08 14.27
CA MET A 33 -13.57 -1.70 13.90
C MET A 33 -15.06 -1.46 14.14
N PRO A 34 -15.46 -0.41 14.87
CA PRO A 34 -16.87 -0.04 15.06
C PRO A 34 -17.54 0.57 13.79
N GLY A 35 -17.02 0.32 12.60
CA GLY A 35 -17.48 0.88 11.33
C GLY A 35 -16.38 1.69 10.62
N HIS A 36 -16.51 1.84 9.30
CA HIS A 36 -15.65 2.71 8.50
C HIS A 36 -15.75 4.16 9.00
N ILE A 37 -14.65 4.73 9.50
CA ILE A 37 -14.57 6.16 9.77
C ILE A 37 -14.33 6.87 8.42
N LEU A 38 -15.41 7.13 7.70
CA LEU A 38 -15.42 8.18 6.69
C LEU A 38 -15.64 9.50 7.45
N LEU A 39 -14.60 10.32 7.57
CA LEU A 39 -14.71 11.69 8.13
C LEU A 39 -15.56 12.63 7.25
N ASN A 40 -16.19 12.13 6.19
CA ASN A 40 -16.96 12.90 5.22
C ASN A 40 -18.42 12.44 5.19
N GLU A 41 -19.34 13.32 5.55
CA GLU A 41 -20.78 13.16 5.30
C GLU A 41 -21.17 13.82 3.97
N GLY A 42 -21.82 13.10 3.05
CA GLY A 42 -22.30 13.67 1.78
C GLY A 42 -22.56 12.64 0.67
N ARG A 43 -23.26 13.04 -0.41
CA ARG A 43 -23.44 12.21 -1.62
C ARG A 43 -22.11 12.06 -2.37
N MET A 44 -21.58 10.84 -2.42
CA MET A 44 -20.34 10.50 -3.13
C MET A 44 -20.41 10.90 -4.62
N ARG A 45 -19.47 11.73 -5.08
CA ARG A 45 -19.29 12.10 -6.51
C ARG A 45 -18.17 11.26 -7.14
N ALA A 46 -18.08 11.27 -8.47
CA ALA A 46 -17.25 10.38 -9.31
C ALA A 46 -15.72 10.39 -9.08
N HIS A 47 -15.20 11.25 -8.20
CA HIS A 47 -13.82 11.20 -7.72
C HIS A 47 -13.76 10.28 -6.49
N LYS A 48 -13.75 8.98 -6.74
CA LYS A 48 -13.70 7.95 -5.70
C LYS A 48 -12.25 7.74 -5.27
N ALA A 49 -11.80 8.50 -4.28
CA ALA A 49 -10.69 8.07 -3.45
C ALA A 49 -11.23 6.98 -2.50
N PHE A 50 -10.81 5.73 -2.69
CA PHE A 50 -11.22 4.63 -1.82
C PHE A 50 -10.51 4.65 -0.44
N GLY A 51 -9.65 5.64 -0.23
CA GLY A 51 -8.88 5.83 1.01
C GLY A 51 -7.65 4.94 1.05
N ASP A 52 -6.97 4.96 2.20
CA ASP A 52 -5.78 4.14 2.43
C ASP A 52 -6.09 3.07 3.47
N ILE A 53 -5.60 1.85 3.20
CA ILE A 53 -5.75 0.69 4.08
C ILE A 53 -4.41 0.47 4.77
N LEU A 54 -4.42 0.36 6.11
CA LEU A 54 -3.22 0.00 6.86
C LEU A 54 -3.17 -1.52 7.06
N VAL A 55 -2.08 -2.14 6.64
CA VAL A 55 -1.77 -3.55 6.88
C VAL A 55 -0.71 -3.60 8.00
N PRO A 56 -1.01 -4.23 9.14
CA PRO A 56 -0.03 -4.39 10.20
C PRO A 56 1.04 -5.42 9.78
N CYS A 57 2.29 -4.97 9.84
CA CYS A 57 3.50 -5.78 9.65
C CYS A 57 4.64 -5.12 10.44
N ALA A 58 5.55 -5.92 11.00
CA ALA A 58 6.67 -5.40 11.77
C ALA A 58 7.94 -5.38 10.89
N PRO A 59 8.85 -4.41 11.03
CA PRO A 59 8.87 -3.31 12.00
C PRO A 59 8.05 -2.08 11.56
N THR A 60 7.58 -2.04 10.31
CA THR A 60 6.82 -0.92 9.75
C THR A 60 5.54 -1.43 9.09
N ASN A 61 4.40 -0.91 9.53
CA ASN A 61 3.12 -1.16 8.86
C ASN A 61 3.21 -0.73 7.39
N VAL A 62 2.51 -1.44 6.52
CA VAL A 62 2.38 -1.06 5.10
C VAL A 62 1.06 -0.31 4.92
N VAL A 63 1.11 0.80 4.19
CA VAL A 63 -0.09 1.54 3.81
C VAL A 63 -0.41 1.32 2.34
N ILE A 64 -1.57 0.76 2.06
CA ILE A 64 -2.09 0.58 0.70
C ILE A 64 -2.90 1.81 0.33
N SER A 65 -2.41 2.62 -0.60
CA SER A 65 -3.16 3.73 -1.17
C SER A 65 -4.04 3.24 -2.32
N VAL A 66 -5.35 3.17 -2.08
CA VAL A 66 -6.33 2.63 -3.03
C VAL A 66 -6.85 3.76 -3.92
N LYS A 67 -6.69 3.59 -5.24
CA LYS A 67 -7.13 4.56 -6.26
C LYS A 67 -8.15 3.94 -7.20
N SER A 68 -9.07 4.77 -7.68
CA SER A 68 -10.00 4.40 -8.76
C SER A 68 -9.32 4.52 -10.14
N GLU A 69 -10.04 4.16 -11.20
CA GLU A 69 -9.53 4.06 -12.58
C GLU A 69 -8.79 5.33 -13.05
N LYS A 70 -9.31 6.52 -12.74
CA LYS A 70 -8.73 7.78 -13.21
C LYS A 70 -7.58 8.24 -12.32
N ALA A 71 -6.37 7.92 -12.76
CA ALA A 71 -5.11 8.27 -12.11
C ALA A 71 -4.81 9.79 -12.01
N ARG A 72 -5.73 10.68 -12.40
CA ARG A 72 -5.68 12.10 -11.99
C ARG A 72 -5.76 12.30 -10.48
N GLU A 73 -6.23 11.32 -9.72
CA GLU A 73 -5.99 11.23 -8.29
C GLU A 73 -4.51 10.93 -8.06
N ARG A 74 -3.71 11.99 -8.02
CA ARG A 74 -2.31 12.00 -7.63
C ARG A 74 -2.07 10.90 -6.57
N LEU A 75 -1.19 9.93 -6.89
CA LEU A 75 -0.50 9.07 -5.91
C LEU A 75 0.43 9.91 -5.00
N LEU A 76 -0.03 11.10 -4.61
CA LEU A 76 0.57 11.96 -3.61
C LEU A 76 -0.16 11.61 -2.31
N TYR A 77 0.35 10.58 -1.66
CA TYR A 77 -0.11 10.17 -0.36
C TYR A 77 0.69 10.86 0.76
N SER A 78 0.07 11.04 1.92
CA SER A 78 0.57 11.72 3.12
C SER A 78 1.58 10.90 3.95
N SER A 79 1.99 9.72 3.50
CA SER A 79 3.06 8.94 4.13
C SER A 79 4.45 9.44 3.76
N ASN A 80 4.83 10.58 4.31
CA ASN A 80 6.25 10.83 4.50
C ASN A 80 6.75 9.81 5.54
N ALA A 81 7.55 8.83 5.09
CA ALA A 81 8.31 7.86 5.90
C ALA A 81 7.60 6.57 6.39
N ILE A 82 6.49 6.16 5.76
CA ILE A 82 5.91 4.82 5.96
C ILE A 82 5.86 4.10 4.62
N GLU A 83 6.20 2.80 4.60
CA GLU A 83 6.18 1.99 3.39
C GLU A 83 4.78 1.96 2.77
N GLY A 84 4.70 2.35 1.49
CA GLY A 84 3.46 2.52 0.76
C GLY A 84 3.33 1.53 -0.39
N VAL A 85 2.10 1.12 -0.67
CA VAL A 85 1.73 0.34 -1.86
C VAL A 85 0.65 1.10 -2.62
N GLY A 86 0.85 1.33 -3.92
CA GLY A 86 -0.20 1.84 -4.79
C GLY A 86 -1.05 0.68 -5.29
N TYR A 87 -2.38 0.77 -5.15
CA TYR A 87 -3.31 -0.22 -5.71
C TYR A 87 -4.39 0.50 -6.48
N GLY A 88 -4.56 0.19 -7.77
CA GLY A 88 -5.61 0.82 -8.57
C GLY A 88 -5.81 0.20 -9.94
N PHE A 89 -6.97 0.48 -10.53
CA PHE A 89 -7.35 0.05 -11.88
C PHE A 89 -6.87 1.07 -12.93
N PHE A 90 -5.60 1.45 -12.88
CA PHE A 90 -5.05 2.53 -13.70
C PHE A 90 -5.18 2.23 -15.20
N ASP A 91 -5.67 3.20 -15.98
CA ASP A 91 -5.91 3.10 -17.42
C ASP A 91 -5.05 4.07 -18.27
N GLU A 92 -4.32 4.99 -17.63
CA GLU A 92 -3.43 5.97 -18.28
C GLU A 92 -1.93 5.60 -18.03
N PRO A 93 -1.30 4.73 -18.85
CA PRO A 93 0.08 4.25 -18.62
C PRO A 93 1.15 5.35 -18.69
N GLU A 94 0.90 6.41 -19.46
CA GLU A 94 1.76 7.59 -19.56
C GLU A 94 2.02 8.30 -18.24
N GLU A 95 1.21 7.98 -17.23
CA GLU A 95 1.41 8.48 -15.91
C GLU A 95 2.57 7.85 -15.14
N PHE A 96 3.13 6.73 -15.59
CA PHE A 96 4.06 5.95 -14.77
C PHE A 96 5.49 5.91 -15.31
N TRP A 97 5.71 6.02 -16.62
CA TRP A 97 7.01 5.68 -17.22
C TRP A 97 8.08 6.78 -17.22
N SER A 98 7.79 8.00 -16.74
CA SER A 98 8.80 9.05 -16.77
C SER A 98 9.80 8.90 -15.62
N PRO A 99 11.12 9.11 -15.84
CA PRO A 99 12.11 9.02 -14.77
C PRO A 99 11.80 9.91 -13.58
N SER A 100 11.27 11.12 -13.82
CA SER A 100 10.90 12.06 -12.77
C SER A 100 9.74 11.53 -11.91
N ARG A 101 8.73 10.88 -12.52
CA ARG A 101 7.61 10.28 -11.79
C ARG A 101 8.04 9.02 -11.04
N MET A 102 8.82 8.14 -11.65
CA MET A 102 9.41 6.98 -10.98
C MET A 102 10.23 7.38 -9.75
N ALA A 103 11.08 8.41 -9.88
CA ALA A 103 11.85 8.95 -8.75
C ALA A 103 10.96 9.58 -7.67
N LEU A 104 9.83 10.20 -8.06
CA LEU A 104 8.86 10.72 -7.11
C LEU A 104 8.20 9.59 -6.32
N TYR A 105 7.70 8.53 -6.96
CA TYR A 105 7.05 7.41 -6.26
C TYR A 105 7.97 6.78 -5.21
N LYS A 106 9.25 6.57 -5.54
CA LYS A 106 10.24 6.03 -4.61
C LYS A 106 10.47 6.96 -3.41
N ARG A 107 10.56 8.27 -3.66
CA ARG A 107 10.71 9.28 -2.61
C ARG A 107 9.50 9.35 -1.69
N MET A 108 8.31 9.09 -2.23
CA MET A 108 7.05 9.01 -1.47
C MET A 108 6.91 7.67 -0.71
N GLY A 109 7.88 6.77 -0.78
CA GLY A 109 7.89 5.51 -0.04
C GLY A 109 7.14 4.36 -0.70
N PHE A 110 6.77 4.46 -1.99
CA PHE A 110 6.14 3.35 -2.70
C PHE A 110 7.13 2.20 -2.94
N SER A 111 6.87 1.05 -2.34
CA SER A 111 7.60 -0.19 -2.60
C SER A 111 6.99 -1.00 -3.74
N ALA A 112 5.70 -0.84 -4.01
CA ALA A 112 5.04 -1.42 -5.17
C ALA A 112 3.85 -0.57 -5.64
N ILE A 113 3.55 -0.63 -6.93
CA ILE A 113 2.36 -0.06 -7.58
C ILE A 113 1.73 -1.17 -8.41
N TYR A 114 0.59 -1.68 -7.96
CA TYR A 114 -0.19 -2.72 -8.61
C TYR A 114 -1.17 -2.11 -9.61
N MET A 115 -1.12 -2.60 -10.85
CA MET A 115 -1.90 -2.08 -11.96
C MET A 115 -2.40 -3.20 -12.88
N PRO A 116 -3.45 -2.97 -13.70
CA PRO A 116 -3.94 -3.98 -14.63
C PRO A 116 -2.84 -4.47 -15.58
N ALA A 117 -2.85 -5.76 -15.92
CA ALA A 117 -1.87 -6.39 -16.81
C ALA A 117 -1.62 -5.62 -18.11
N THR A 118 -2.69 -5.10 -18.73
CA THR A 118 -2.63 -4.30 -19.95
C THR A 118 -1.85 -3.01 -19.76
N THR A 119 -2.07 -2.33 -18.63
CA THR A 119 -1.40 -1.08 -18.25
C THR A 119 0.04 -1.34 -17.88
N LEU A 120 0.30 -2.39 -17.10
CA LEU A 120 1.65 -2.83 -16.75
C LEU A 120 2.50 -3.09 -18.00
N HIS A 121 1.93 -3.82 -18.96
CA HIS A 121 2.60 -4.13 -20.21
C HIS A 121 2.95 -2.86 -21.01
N ALA A 122 2.01 -1.91 -21.12
CA ALA A 122 2.24 -0.64 -21.79
C ALA A 122 3.33 0.19 -21.07
N VAL A 123 3.31 0.26 -19.74
CA VAL A 123 4.33 0.94 -18.93
C VAL A 123 5.70 0.33 -19.15
N MET A 124 5.83 -0.98 -19.00
CA MET A 124 7.12 -1.66 -19.10
C MET A 124 7.69 -1.65 -20.52
N THR A 125 6.82 -1.70 -21.55
CA THR A 125 7.25 -1.53 -22.94
C THR A 125 7.94 -0.18 -23.15
N GLU A 126 7.36 0.90 -22.63
CA GLU A 126 7.94 2.23 -22.74
C GLU A 126 9.21 2.39 -21.90
N VAL A 127 9.20 1.89 -20.66
CA VAL A 127 10.35 1.95 -19.74
C VAL A 127 11.55 1.21 -20.36
N THR A 128 11.34 -0.02 -20.82
CA THR A 128 12.39 -0.84 -21.44
C THR A 128 12.83 -0.24 -22.77
N GLY A 129 11.88 0.20 -23.60
CA GLY A 129 12.16 0.81 -24.90
C GLY A 129 13.03 2.07 -24.80
N LYS A 130 12.96 2.79 -23.67
CA LYS A 130 13.78 3.97 -23.37
C LYS A 130 15.03 3.67 -22.53
N GLY A 131 15.28 2.42 -22.15
CA GLY A 131 16.41 2.02 -21.30
C GLY A 131 16.32 2.55 -19.86
N HIS A 132 15.10 2.77 -19.37
CA HIS A 132 14.83 3.31 -18.04
C HIS A 132 14.55 2.23 -16.99
N ASP A 133 14.86 0.96 -17.26
CA ASP A 133 14.56 -0.19 -16.39
C ASP A 133 15.07 0.01 -14.96
N HIS A 134 16.28 0.56 -14.84
CA HIS A 134 16.91 0.89 -13.55
C HIS A 134 16.14 1.93 -12.73
N HIS A 135 15.19 2.67 -13.32
CA HIS A 135 14.31 3.56 -12.59
C HIS A 135 13.04 2.87 -12.09
N ALA A 136 12.62 1.75 -12.71
CA ALA A 136 11.42 0.97 -12.38
C ALA A 136 11.66 -0.09 -11.29
N VAL A 137 12.74 0.06 -10.52
CA VAL A 137 12.99 -0.70 -9.28
C VAL A 137 12.76 0.19 -8.06
N ASN A 138 12.20 -0.37 -7.00
CA ASN A 138 11.98 0.30 -5.73
C ASN A 138 13.28 0.46 -4.92
N ILE A 139 13.18 1.07 -3.74
CA ILE A 139 14.34 1.32 -2.86
C ILE A 139 15.02 0.04 -2.34
N ASN A 140 14.32 -1.10 -2.39
CA ASN A 140 14.79 -2.42 -1.97
C ASN A 140 15.34 -3.23 -3.15
N GLY A 141 15.43 -2.65 -4.35
CA GLY A 141 15.95 -3.31 -5.55
C GLY A 141 15.00 -4.32 -6.21
N THR A 142 13.70 -4.30 -5.86
CA THR A 142 12.68 -5.16 -6.50
C THR A 142 11.76 -4.33 -7.39
N ASP A 143 10.98 -4.97 -8.24
CA ASP A 143 10.08 -4.30 -9.19
C ASP A 143 9.11 -3.33 -8.50
N LEU A 144 9.10 -2.09 -8.99
CA LEU A 144 8.18 -1.04 -8.56
C LEU A 144 6.78 -1.26 -9.13
N TYR A 145 6.66 -1.74 -10.38
CA TYR A 145 5.38 -1.98 -11.04
C TYR A 145 5.06 -3.47 -11.05
N ARG A 146 3.83 -3.82 -10.66
CA ARG A 146 3.38 -5.21 -10.50
C ARG A 146 1.97 -5.39 -11.05
N ASP A 147 1.61 -6.63 -11.40
CA ASP A 147 0.26 -6.95 -11.85
C ASP A 147 -0.70 -6.96 -10.65
N LEU A 148 -1.91 -6.42 -10.81
CA LEU A 148 -2.98 -6.55 -9.81
C LEU A 148 -3.19 -8.00 -9.34
N ALA A 149 -2.99 -8.99 -10.20
CA ALA A 149 -3.10 -10.40 -9.84
C ALA A 149 -2.11 -10.82 -8.74
N ASP A 150 -0.96 -10.16 -8.65
CA ASP A 150 0.10 -10.48 -7.68
C ASP A 150 -0.15 -9.86 -6.30
N PHE A 151 -1.09 -8.91 -6.19
CA PHE A 151 -1.37 -8.20 -4.94
C PHE A 151 -1.76 -9.13 -3.79
N GLY A 152 -2.71 -10.04 -4.02
CA GLY A 152 -3.18 -10.98 -3.00
C GLY A 152 -2.05 -11.88 -2.49
N PRO A 153 -1.34 -12.60 -3.37
CA PRO A 153 -0.16 -13.37 -3.02
C PRO A 153 0.90 -12.56 -2.25
N ASP A 154 1.22 -11.35 -2.69
CA ASP A 154 2.23 -10.52 -2.03
C ASP A 154 1.80 -10.06 -0.64
N MET A 155 0.55 -9.63 -0.46
CA MET A 155 0.03 -9.28 0.85
C MET A 155 0.04 -10.49 1.78
N ALA A 156 -0.31 -11.68 1.31
CA ALA A 156 -0.28 -12.90 2.13
C ALA A 156 1.14 -13.29 2.61
N ARG A 157 2.19 -12.86 1.90
CA ARG A 157 3.58 -13.08 2.33
C ARG A 157 3.99 -12.17 3.48
N ILE A 158 3.54 -10.91 3.48
CA ILE A 158 4.03 -9.89 4.44
C ILE A 158 3.08 -9.63 5.60
N ALA A 159 1.78 -9.84 5.39
CA ALA A 159 0.76 -9.54 6.39
C ALA A 159 1.03 -10.33 7.67
N GLY A 160 1.19 -9.61 8.79
CA GLY A 160 1.42 -10.18 10.12
C GLY A 160 2.75 -10.91 10.31
N ARG A 161 3.71 -10.72 9.40
CA ARG A 161 5.10 -11.19 9.59
C ARG A 161 5.99 -10.05 10.05
N SER A 162 6.99 -10.38 10.87
CA SER A 162 8.11 -9.48 11.13
C SER A 162 9.08 -9.53 9.94
N ALA A 163 9.77 -8.43 9.64
CA ALA A 163 10.88 -8.43 8.69
C ALA A 163 12.03 -9.35 9.11
N LEU A 164 12.06 -9.81 10.36
CA LEU A 164 12.98 -10.85 10.84
C LEU A 164 12.53 -12.28 10.49
N ASP A 165 11.27 -12.45 10.08
CA ASP A 165 10.65 -13.73 9.71
C ASP A 165 10.41 -13.87 8.19
N LEU A 166 10.84 -12.88 7.40
CA LEU A 166 10.76 -12.82 5.93
C LEU A 166 12.11 -13.18 5.30
#